data_AF-A0A6D2KRG7-F1
#
_entry.id   AF-A0A6D2KRG7-F1
#
_cell.length_a   1.000
_cell.length_b   1.000
_cell.length_c   1.000
_cell.angle_alpha   90.00
_cell.angle_beta   90.00
_cell.angle_gamma   90.00
#
_symmetry.space_group_name_H-M   'P 1'
#
loop_
_entity.id
_entity.type
_entity.pdbx_description
1 polymer ?
#
loop_
_entity_poly.entity_id
_entity_poly.type
_entity_poly.pdbx_seq_one_letter_code
_entity_poly.pdbx_strand_id
1 'polypeptide(L)'
;MDFSGMLLRFIILLSLVRGCLTIEADKGILASDGDVVDCTDVKKQLAFDNPLLKNHKFQELPSQLPTFIRSTKRSKWQTLEAHISVAKCPKGTIPARRYSSTSNQTASVSASSDSVHEHAVGIAKVAPKMYGAKATFSVWKPTVEKADELSISQIWITSGKYTTNDVNSIEVGWQSDTYNATGCYNLQCSGFIQTSSSIVIGGTITPLSAVDGNQYEITVSVWRDQKHGNWWLSLGSDHTLVGYWPAELFASLSHAEEVQWRGH
;
A
#
# COMPACT_ATOMS: atom_id res chain seq x y z
N MET A 1 17.63 6.12 -24.04
CA MET A 1 16.20 5.91 -23.73
C MET A 1 15.80 7.01 -22.78
N ASP A 2 14.72 7.72 -23.08
CA ASP A 2 14.29 8.90 -22.32
C ASP A 2 13.58 8.44 -21.03
N PHE A 3 14.22 8.60 -19.88
CA PHE A 3 13.72 8.15 -18.56
C PHE A 3 12.83 9.19 -17.86
N SER A 4 12.39 10.22 -18.58
CA SER A 4 11.63 11.37 -18.04
C SER A 4 10.21 11.02 -17.52
N GLY A 5 9.71 9.80 -17.73
CA GLY A 5 8.33 9.38 -17.40
C GLY A 5 8.10 8.57 -16.11
N MET A 6 9.14 8.28 -15.31
CA MET A 6 8.99 7.38 -14.15
C MET A 6 8.40 8.12 -12.93
N LEU A 7 7.32 7.62 -12.33
CA LEU A 7 6.66 8.23 -11.17
C LEU A 7 6.75 7.31 -9.94
N LEU A 8 7.00 7.89 -8.77
CA LEU A 8 6.99 7.19 -7.49
C LEU A 8 5.55 6.94 -7.05
N ARG A 9 5.14 5.68 -6.87
CA ARG A 9 3.72 5.34 -6.65
C ARG A 9 3.51 4.50 -5.40
N PHE A 10 2.47 4.84 -4.64
CA PHE A 10 2.07 4.12 -3.44
C PHE A 10 1.38 2.79 -3.76
N ILE A 11 1.71 1.75 -3.02
CA ILE A 11 1.31 0.38 -3.28
C ILE A 11 0.80 -0.32 -2.02
N ILE A 12 -0.29 -1.07 -2.18
CA ILE A 12 -0.74 -2.09 -1.25
C ILE A 12 -0.76 -3.45 -1.93
N LEU A 13 -0.42 -4.53 -1.22
CA LEU A 13 -0.41 -5.90 -1.75
C LEU A 13 -1.07 -6.87 -0.75
N LEU A 14 -1.88 -7.79 -1.29
CA LEU A 14 -2.42 -8.98 -0.63
C LEU A 14 -2.32 -10.17 -1.59
N SER A 15 -1.72 -11.28 -1.17
CA SER A 15 -1.47 -12.46 -2.01
C SER A 15 -2.63 -13.46 -2.00
N LEU A 16 -3.69 -13.22 -2.77
CA LEU A 16 -4.73 -14.22 -3.08
C LEU A 16 -5.14 -14.15 -4.57
N VAL A 17 -5.34 -15.30 -5.22
CA VAL A 17 -5.41 -15.47 -6.69
C VAL A 17 -6.69 -14.90 -7.34
N ARG A 18 -6.45 -14.15 -8.43
CA ARG A 18 -7.27 -13.55 -9.52
C ARG A 18 -8.81 -13.68 -9.57
N GLY A 19 -9.41 -12.51 -9.75
CA GLY A 19 -10.52 -12.23 -10.68
C GLY A 19 -10.38 -10.79 -11.20
N CYS A 20 -10.45 -10.58 -12.52
CA CYS A 20 -10.41 -9.26 -13.15
C CYS A 20 -11.76 -9.02 -13.82
N LEU A 21 -12.43 -7.91 -13.49
CA LEU A 21 -13.68 -7.47 -14.11
C LEU A 21 -13.52 -6.05 -14.64
N THR A 22 -14.06 -5.84 -15.84
CA THR A 22 -14.08 -4.58 -16.58
C THR A 22 -15.17 -3.66 -16.03
N ILE A 23 -14.80 -2.44 -15.63
CA ILE A 23 -15.76 -1.39 -15.26
C ILE A 23 -16.18 -0.63 -16.52
N GLU A 24 -17.49 -0.46 -16.74
CA GLU A 24 -18.05 0.39 -17.81
C GLU A 24 -17.71 1.87 -17.56
N ALA A 25 -17.26 2.55 -18.61
CA ALA A 25 -16.67 3.89 -18.54
C ALA A 25 -17.73 4.98 -18.34
N ASP A 26 -17.88 5.46 -17.10
CA ASP A 26 -18.37 6.82 -16.87
C ASP A 26 -17.26 7.83 -17.23
N LYS A 27 -17.55 9.13 -17.36
CA LYS A 27 -16.47 10.14 -17.57
C LYS A 27 -15.62 10.23 -16.30
N GLY A 28 -14.47 9.55 -16.30
CA GLY A 28 -13.50 9.62 -15.21
C GLY A 28 -13.04 11.06 -14.93
N ILE A 29 -12.61 11.31 -13.70
CA ILE A 29 -12.12 12.62 -13.24
C ILE A 29 -10.59 12.63 -13.16
N LEU A 30 -9.99 13.83 -13.21
CA LEU A 30 -8.55 13.98 -13.01
C LEU A 30 -8.22 14.02 -11.51
N ALA A 31 -7.28 13.20 -11.10
CA ALA A 31 -6.62 13.28 -9.81
C ALA A 31 -5.57 14.40 -9.79
N SER A 32 -5.03 14.72 -8.60
CA SER A 32 -4.07 15.80 -8.41
C SER A 32 -2.73 15.58 -9.13
N ASP A 33 -2.40 14.34 -9.45
CA ASP A 33 -1.24 13.96 -10.26
C ASP A 33 -1.53 13.96 -11.78
N GLY A 34 -2.75 14.31 -12.19
CA GLY A 34 -3.17 14.34 -13.59
C GLY A 34 -3.64 12.99 -14.15
N ASP A 35 -3.59 11.92 -13.37
CA ASP A 35 -4.11 10.62 -13.78
C ASP A 35 -5.66 10.61 -13.77
N VAL A 36 -6.27 9.82 -14.66
CA VAL A 36 -7.72 9.63 -14.69
C VAL A 36 -8.13 8.53 -13.71
N VAL A 37 -9.13 8.83 -12.88
CA VAL A 37 -9.76 7.89 -11.95
C VAL A 37 -11.26 7.80 -12.17
N ASP A 38 -11.82 6.62 -11.93
CA ASP A 38 -13.26 6.40 -11.86
C ASP A 38 -13.72 6.44 -10.41
N CYS A 39 -14.83 7.12 -10.15
CA CYS A 39 -15.44 7.13 -8.82
C CYS A 39 -16.41 5.96 -8.71
N THR A 40 -15.96 4.87 -8.11
CA THR A 40 -16.74 3.64 -7.96
C THR A 40 -17.48 3.65 -6.64
N ASP A 41 -18.75 3.23 -6.63
CA ASP A 41 -19.50 3.03 -5.38
C ASP A 41 -18.69 2.15 -4.42
N VAL A 42 -18.56 2.59 -3.17
CA VAL A 42 -17.71 1.94 -2.16
C VAL A 42 -18.08 0.48 -1.93
N LYS A 43 -19.33 0.07 -2.18
CA LYS A 43 -19.81 -1.32 -2.04
C LYS A 43 -19.68 -2.13 -3.32
N LYS A 44 -19.29 -1.51 -4.44
CA LYS A 44 -19.07 -2.16 -5.74
C LYS A 44 -17.59 -2.27 -6.10
N GLN A 45 -16.69 -1.97 -5.15
CA GLN A 45 -15.26 -2.12 -5.36
C GLN A 45 -14.87 -3.60 -5.49
N LEU A 46 -13.77 -3.87 -6.20
CA LEU A 46 -13.26 -5.20 -6.49
C LEU A 46 -13.00 -6.07 -5.25
N ALA A 47 -12.83 -5.44 -4.08
CA ALA A 47 -12.69 -6.14 -2.81
C ALA A 47 -13.77 -7.21 -2.59
N PHE A 48 -15.02 -6.91 -2.95
CA PHE A 48 -16.17 -7.78 -2.70
C PHE A 48 -16.31 -8.95 -3.69
N ASP A 49 -15.47 -9.01 -4.73
CA ASP A 49 -15.39 -10.17 -5.61
C ASP A 49 -14.68 -11.35 -4.92
N ASN A 50 -13.96 -11.08 -3.81
CA ASN A 50 -13.35 -12.12 -3.01
C ASN A 50 -14.44 -13.01 -2.37
N PRO A 51 -14.46 -14.34 -2.60
CA PRO A 51 -15.47 -15.23 -2.05
C PRO A 51 -15.59 -15.20 -0.52
N LEU A 52 -14.50 -14.90 0.19
CA LEU A 52 -14.47 -14.79 1.66
C LEU A 52 -15.20 -13.54 2.16
N LEU A 53 -15.46 -12.56 1.30
CA LEU A 53 -16.02 -11.26 1.67
C LEU A 53 -17.50 -11.07 1.27
N LYS A 54 -18.15 -12.10 0.70
CA LYS A 54 -19.56 -12.02 0.26
C LYS A 54 -20.53 -11.52 1.32
N ASN A 55 -20.30 -11.87 2.58
CA ASN A 55 -21.13 -11.49 3.73
C ASN A 55 -20.45 -10.47 4.65
N HIS A 56 -19.32 -9.90 4.23
CA HIS A 56 -18.55 -8.99 5.05
C HIS A 56 -19.36 -7.71 5.32
N LYS A 57 -19.45 -7.32 6.58
CA LYS A 57 -20.10 -6.07 6.98
C LYS A 57 -19.14 -4.90 6.80
N PHE A 58 -19.44 -4.05 5.81
CA PHE A 58 -18.68 -2.84 5.56
C PHE A 58 -18.52 -1.98 6.82
N GLN A 59 -17.27 -1.59 7.11
CA GLN A 59 -16.90 -0.77 8.24
C GLN A 59 -16.45 0.61 7.74
N GLU A 60 -17.26 1.64 7.97
CA GLU A 60 -16.92 3.01 7.55
C GLU A 60 -15.71 3.58 8.27
N LEU A 61 -15.58 3.29 9.58
CA LEU A 61 -14.54 3.84 10.45
C LEU A 61 -14.02 2.77 11.44
N PRO A 62 -12.73 2.82 11.81
CA PRO A 62 -12.18 1.97 12.87
C PRO A 62 -12.92 2.25 14.20
N SER A 63 -13.05 1.24 15.07
CA SER A 63 -13.68 1.47 16.38
C SER A 63 -12.84 2.35 17.30
N GLN A 64 -11.53 2.40 17.05
CA GLN A 64 -10.57 3.26 17.74
C GLN A 64 -9.37 3.56 16.84
N LEU A 65 -8.82 4.76 16.99
CA LEU A 65 -7.52 5.11 16.40
C LEU A 65 -6.38 4.52 17.24
N PRO A 66 -5.27 4.11 16.59
CA PRO A 66 -4.16 3.49 17.29
C PRO A 66 -3.39 4.55 18.10
N THR A 67 -3.03 4.21 19.34
CA THR A 67 -2.07 4.99 20.11
C THR A 67 -0.70 4.34 19.95
N PHE A 68 0.11 4.87 19.04
CA PHE A 68 1.47 4.37 18.85
C PHE A 68 2.41 4.89 19.95
N ILE A 69 3.28 4.02 20.45
CA ILE A 69 4.34 4.41 21.38
C ILE A 69 5.25 5.42 20.66
N ARG A 70 5.31 6.65 21.19
CA ARG A 70 6.19 7.69 20.64
C ARG A 70 7.65 7.32 20.92
N SER A 71 8.47 7.28 19.87
CA SER A 71 9.92 7.26 20.04
C SER A 71 10.37 8.56 20.73
N THR A 72 11.14 8.44 21.81
CA THR A 72 11.77 9.56 22.52
C THR A 72 12.99 10.10 21.76
N LYS A 73 13.52 9.34 20.80
CA LYS A 73 14.58 9.77 19.88
C LYS A 73 13.95 10.18 18.56
N ARG A 74 13.72 11.49 18.37
CA ARG A 74 13.42 12.04 17.05
C ARG A 74 14.72 12.27 16.30
N SER A 75 14.68 12.00 15.00
CA SER A 75 15.67 12.49 14.05
C SER A 75 15.85 14.01 14.24
N LYS A 76 17.09 14.50 14.21
CA LYS A 76 17.38 15.95 14.22
C LYS A 76 17.12 16.60 12.86
N TRP A 77 16.91 15.81 11.82
CA TRP A 77 16.65 16.27 10.47
C TRP A 77 15.26 16.92 10.40
N GLN A 78 15.20 18.14 9.84
CA GLN A 78 13.93 18.80 9.55
C GLN A 78 13.36 18.18 8.26
N THR A 79 12.27 17.44 8.41
CA THR A 79 11.54 16.82 7.31
C THR A 79 10.17 17.47 7.14
N LEU A 80 9.66 17.46 5.92
CA LEU A 80 8.33 17.90 5.53
C LEU A 80 7.46 16.69 5.17
N GLU A 81 6.15 16.85 5.21
CA GLU A 81 5.22 15.76 4.89
C GLU A 81 4.99 15.67 3.37
N ALA A 82 5.19 14.47 2.82
CA ALA A 82 4.75 14.13 1.47
C ALA A 82 3.31 13.62 1.49
N HIS A 83 2.62 13.79 0.37
CA HIS A 83 1.24 13.42 0.19
C HIS A 83 1.07 12.51 -1.03
N ILE A 84 0.09 11.62 -0.94
CA ILE A 84 -0.34 10.80 -2.07
C ILE A 84 -1.33 11.61 -2.91
N SER A 85 -1.36 11.35 -4.21
CA SER A 85 -2.38 11.90 -5.10
C SER A 85 -3.80 11.72 -4.54
N VAL A 86 -4.59 12.77 -4.71
CA VAL A 86 -5.98 12.86 -4.27
C VAL A 86 -6.91 13.14 -5.44
N ALA A 87 -8.15 12.68 -5.31
CA ALA A 87 -9.22 12.89 -6.26
C ALA A 87 -10.46 13.42 -5.52
N LYS A 88 -11.34 14.12 -6.24
CA LYS A 88 -12.57 14.67 -5.67
C LYS A 88 -13.77 13.76 -5.95
N CYS A 89 -13.73 12.52 -5.47
CA CYS A 89 -14.87 11.61 -5.66
C CYS A 89 -16.02 11.95 -4.69
N PRO A 90 -17.28 11.84 -5.14
CA PRO A 90 -18.46 12.05 -4.29
C PRO A 90 -18.47 11.14 -3.05
N LYS A 91 -19.14 11.59 -1.99
CA LYS A 91 -19.32 10.77 -0.78
C LYS A 91 -20.02 9.45 -1.14
N GLY A 92 -19.52 8.34 -0.59
CA GLY A 92 -20.01 7.00 -0.88
C GLY A 92 -19.34 6.33 -2.09
N THR A 93 -18.38 7.01 -2.73
CA THR A 93 -17.55 6.45 -3.80
C THR A 93 -16.08 6.51 -3.43
N ILE A 94 -15.27 5.68 -4.11
CA ILE A 94 -13.81 5.63 -3.99
C ILE A 94 -13.17 5.91 -5.36
N PRO A 95 -12.03 6.61 -5.41
CA PRO A 95 -11.26 6.74 -6.65
C PRO A 95 -10.55 5.42 -6.98
N ALA A 96 -10.88 4.84 -8.13
CA ALA A 96 -10.21 3.70 -8.72
C ALA A 96 -9.43 4.15 -9.97
N ARG A 97 -8.11 3.94 -9.99
CA ARG A 97 -7.31 4.26 -11.19
C ARG A 97 -7.68 3.31 -12.33
N ARG A 98 -7.77 3.84 -13.55
CA ARG A 98 -7.89 3.01 -14.76
C ARG A 98 -6.56 2.35 -15.05
N TYR A 99 -6.56 1.03 -15.12
CA TYR A 99 -5.44 0.25 -15.63
C TYR A 99 -5.82 -0.28 -17.01
N SER A 100 -4.97 -0.04 -18.02
CA SER A 100 -5.21 -0.57 -19.36
C SER A 100 -5.17 -2.10 -19.33
N SER A 101 -6.22 -2.75 -19.82
CA SER A 101 -6.33 -4.21 -19.97
C SER A 101 -5.26 -4.84 -20.87
N THR A 102 -4.45 -4.03 -21.56
CA THR A 102 -3.27 -4.47 -22.31
C THR A 102 -2.02 -4.71 -21.46
N SER A 103 -2.01 -4.38 -20.16
CA SER A 103 -0.96 -4.89 -19.28
C SER A 103 -1.26 -6.36 -18.97
N ASN A 104 -0.89 -7.25 -19.90
CA ASN A 104 -0.59 -8.64 -19.55
C ASN A 104 0.58 -8.60 -18.55
N GLN A 105 0.27 -8.35 -17.28
CA GLN A 105 1.20 -8.42 -16.16
C GLN A 105 1.47 -9.91 -15.90
N THR A 106 2.20 -10.49 -16.82
CA THR A 106 2.92 -11.75 -16.70
C THR A 106 4.33 -11.45 -17.17
N ALA A 107 5.06 -10.70 -16.35
CA ALA A 107 6.51 -10.64 -16.41
C ALA A 107 7.03 -11.45 -15.22
N SER A 108 7.22 -12.75 -15.44
CA SER A 108 7.99 -13.58 -14.52
C SER A 108 9.43 -13.07 -14.54
N VAL A 109 9.76 -12.16 -13.64
CA VAL A 109 11.16 -11.95 -13.27
C VAL A 109 11.50 -13.12 -12.36
N SER A 110 12.04 -14.17 -12.95
CA SER A 110 12.79 -15.17 -12.20
C SER A 110 13.86 -14.41 -11.44
N ALA A 111 13.72 -14.29 -10.11
CA ALA A 111 14.77 -13.75 -9.26
C ALA A 111 16.01 -14.61 -9.54
N SER A 112 16.96 -14.07 -10.31
CA SER A 112 18.23 -14.74 -10.50
C SER A 112 18.92 -14.70 -9.14
N SER A 113 19.44 -15.85 -8.70
CA SER A 113 20.12 -15.98 -7.40
C SER A 113 21.44 -15.19 -7.32
N ASP A 114 21.82 -14.52 -8.41
CA ASP A 114 23.18 -14.04 -8.64
C ASP A 114 23.29 -12.50 -8.75
N SER A 115 22.20 -11.74 -8.61
CA SER A 115 22.31 -10.27 -8.53
C SER A 115 22.48 -9.81 -7.08
N VAL A 116 23.59 -9.13 -6.81
CA VAL A 116 23.78 -8.37 -5.57
C VAL A 116 22.69 -7.29 -5.51
N HIS A 117 21.86 -7.33 -4.47
CA HIS A 117 20.83 -6.32 -4.21
C HIS A 117 21.18 -5.56 -2.94
N GLU A 118 21.35 -4.24 -3.03
CA GLU A 118 21.43 -3.38 -1.87
C GLU A 118 20.08 -3.35 -1.15
N HIS A 119 20.10 -3.50 0.17
CA HIS A 119 18.89 -3.37 0.97
C HIS A 119 19.16 -2.93 2.39
N ALA A 120 18.18 -2.23 2.94
CA ALA A 120 18.10 -1.95 4.36
C ALA A 120 16.85 -2.62 4.91
N VAL A 121 17.02 -3.43 5.96
CA VAL A 121 15.88 -4.06 6.65
C VAL A 121 15.96 -3.83 8.15
N GLY A 122 14.89 -3.26 8.71
CA GLY A 122 14.60 -3.28 10.13
C GLY A 122 13.60 -4.40 10.41
N ILE A 123 13.78 -5.14 11.50
CA ILE A 123 12.89 -6.26 11.84
C ILE A 123 12.59 -6.22 13.34
N ALA A 124 11.32 -6.29 13.69
CA ALA A 124 10.84 -6.55 15.05
C ALA A 124 10.19 -7.95 15.08
N LYS A 125 10.86 -8.89 15.76
CA LYS A 125 10.36 -10.25 16.03
C LYS A 125 10.30 -10.45 17.54
N VAL A 126 9.23 -10.01 18.22
CA VAL A 126 9.21 -10.14 19.69
C VAL A 126 7.81 -10.12 20.30
N ALA A 127 7.67 -10.83 21.43
CA ALA A 127 6.62 -10.63 22.42
C ALA A 127 6.80 -9.27 23.12
N PRO A 128 5.73 -8.48 23.37
CA PRO A 128 4.31 -8.85 23.32
C PRO A 128 3.72 -8.91 21.90
N LYS A 129 2.57 -9.57 21.76
CA LYS A 129 1.78 -9.62 20.52
C LYS A 129 1.64 -8.22 19.92
N MET A 130 1.97 -8.09 18.63
CA MET A 130 1.89 -6.81 17.93
C MET A 130 0.52 -6.67 17.26
N TYR A 131 -0.16 -5.55 17.51
CA TYR A 131 -1.48 -5.25 16.92
C TYR A 131 -1.45 -4.09 15.94
N GLY A 132 -0.26 -3.66 15.57
CA GLY A 132 -0.08 -2.58 14.63
C GLY A 132 1.38 -2.17 14.54
N ALA A 133 1.68 -1.46 13.47
CA ALA A 133 2.97 -0.90 13.21
C ALA A 133 2.82 0.45 12.53
N LYS A 134 3.79 1.32 12.83
CA LYS A 134 3.91 2.64 12.23
C LYS A 134 5.31 2.78 11.67
N ALA A 135 5.39 3.24 10.44
CA ALA A 135 6.63 3.48 9.74
C ALA A 135 6.61 4.90 9.18
N THR A 136 7.74 5.59 9.28
CA THR A 136 7.96 6.87 8.62
C THR A 136 9.16 6.69 7.72
N PHE A 137 8.99 7.05 6.46
CA PHE A 137 9.99 6.78 5.45
C PHE A 137 10.30 8.03 4.65
N SER A 138 11.55 8.17 4.22
CA SER A 138 11.93 9.27 3.33
C SER A 138 11.49 8.98 1.90
N VAL A 139 10.97 10.01 1.24
CA VAL A 139 10.42 9.92 -0.12
C VAL A 139 11.47 10.41 -1.10
N TRP A 140 12.12 9.48 -1.81
CA TRP A 140 13.12 9.76 -2.85
C TRP A 140 12.73 9.09 -4.15
N LYS A 141 13.19 9.68 -5.27
CA LYS A 141 13.17 9.05 -6.59
C LYS A 141 14.62 8.73 -6.99
N PRO A 142 15.16 7.58 -6.56
CA PRO A 142 16.50 7.17 -6.97
C PRO A 142 16.52 6.88 -8.48
N THR A 143 17.67 7.08 -9.11
CA THR A 143 17.88 6.67 -10.49
C THR A 143 18.12 5.17 -10.53
N VAL A 144 17.29 4.44 -11.26
CA VAL A 144 17.58 3.05 -11.64
C VAL A 144 18.42 3.08 -12.93
N GLU A 145 19.53 2.36 -12.97
CA GLU A 145 20.49 2.38 -14.09
C GLU A 145 20.01 1.51 -15.25
N LYS A 146 19.25 0.44 -14.94
CA LYS A 146 18.70 -0.49 -15.93
C LYS A 146 17.18 -0.55 -15.87
N ALA A 147 16.56 -0.99 -16.97
CA ALA A 147 15.11 -1.07 -17.10
C ALA A 147 14.45 -2.20 -16.28
N ASP A 148 15.25 -3.15 -15.79
CA ASP A 148 14.85 -4.27 -14.93
C ASP A 148 15.20 -4.04 -13.44
N GLU A 149 15.76 -2.89 -13.10
CA GLU A 149 16.02 -2.50 -11.71
C GLU A 149 14.79 -1.83 -11.08
N LEU A 150 14.64 -2.01 -9.77
CA LEU A 150 13.52 -1.50 -8.98
C LEU A 150 14.04 -0.89 -7.68
N SER A 151 13.37 0.16 -7.20
CA SER A 151 13.52 0.61 -5.82
C SER A 151 12.18 0.59 -5.10
N ILE A 152 12.17 0.04 -3.89
CA ILE A 152 10.97 -0.15 -3.05
C ILE A 152 11.26 0.33 -1.64
N SER A 153 10.26 0.92 -0.99
CA SER A 153 10.26 1.01 0.47
C SER A 153 8.89 0.64 1.02
N GLN A 154 8.87 -0.25 2.02
CA GLN A 154 7.65 -0.90 2.49
C GLN A 154 7.69 -1.28 3.97
N ILE A 155 6.49 -1.36 4.56
CA ILE A 155 6.22 -2.04 5.83
C ILE A 155 5.59 -3.39 5.53
N TRP A 156 6.07 -4.42 6.23
CA TRP A 156 5.59 -5.79 6.13
C TRP A 156 5.07 -6.24 7.49
N ILE A 157 3.84 -6.74 7.56
CA ILE A 157 3.26 -7.31 8.78
C ILE A 157 2.93 -8.76 8.51
N THR A 158 3.50 -9.69 9.28
CA THR A 158 3.35 -11.13 9.02
C THR A 158 3.02 -11.95 10.28
N SER A 159 2.34 -13.08 10.05
CA SER A 159 2.13 -14.15 11.03
C SER A 159 1.97 -15.49 10.30
N GLY A 160 2.32 -16.60 10.96
CA GLY A 160 2.39 -17.94 10.38
C GLY A 160 3.84 -18.33 10.05
N LYS A 161 4.03 -19.51 9.45
CA LYS A 161 5.36 -20.07 9.21
C LYS A 161 5.56 -20.45 7.75
N TYR A 162 6.65 -19.99 7.17
CA TYR A 162 7.02 -20.37 5.80
C TYR A 162 7.13 -21.88 5.61
N THR A 163 7.59 -22.61 6.64
CA THR A 163 7.75 -24.08 6.61
C THR A 163 6.44 -24.84 6.44
N THR A 164 5.31 -24.26 6.87
CA THR A 164 3.98 -24.87 6.77
C THR A 164 3.11 -24.20 5.70
N ASN A 165 3.68 -23.26 4.95
CA ASN A 165 2.99 -22.48 3.90
C ASN A 165 1.69 -21.81 4.40
N ASP A 166 1.68 -21.34 5.64
CA ASP A 166 0.54 -20.70 6.31
C ASP A 166 0.81 -19.23 6.68
N VAL A 167 1.81 -18.62 6.03
CA VAL A 167 2.14 -17.20 6.22
C VAL A 167 1.04 -16.31 5.66
N ASN A 168 0.56 -15.42 6.50
CA ASN A 168 -0.32 -14.32 6.14
C ASN A 168 0.49 -13.03 6.21
N SER A 169 0.41 -12.19 5.18
CA SER A 169 1.15 -10.93 5.12
C SER A 169 0.27 -9.75 4.70
N ILE A 170 0.60 -8.57 5.23
CA ILE A 170 0.12 -7.25 4.77
C ILE A 170 1.35 -6.44 4.37
N GLU A 171 1.33 -5.91 3.14
CA GLU A 171 2.42 -5.11 2.55
C GLU A 171 1.91 -3.75 2.13
N VAL A 172 2.60 -2.70 2.59
CA VAL A 172 2.27 -1.31 2.27
C VAL A 172 3.54 -0.53 2.02
N GLY A 173 3.65 0.19 0.91
CA GLY A 173 4.88 0.90 0.56
C GLY A 173 4.74 1.78 -0.66
N TRP A 174 5.87 2.13 -1.27
CA TRP A 174 5.92 2.67 -2.63
C TRP A 174 7.10 2.09 -3.38
N GLN A 175 7.03 2.20 -4.70
CA GLN A 175 8.11 1.78 -5.58
C GLN A 175 8.35 2.80 -6.69
N SER A 176 9.56 2.78 -7.23
CA SER A 176 9.94 3.45 -8.46
C SER A 176 10.16 2.40 -9.55
N ASP A 177 9.10 2.06 -10.28
CA ASP A 177 9.13 1.20 -11.48
C ASP A 177 7.91 1.48 -12.39
N THR A 178 7.82 0.77 -13.53
CA THR A 178 6.69 0.82 -14.48
C THR A 178 5.58 -0.20 -14.22
N TYR A 179 5.47 -0.77 -13.01
CA TYR A 179 4.59 -1.92 -12.72
C TYR A 179 4.91 -3.17 -13.55
N ASN A 180 6.17 -3.38 -13.91
CA ASN A 180 6.62 -4.60 -14.61
C ASN A 180 6.79 -5.80 -13.66
N ALA A 181 6.49 -5.66 -12.37
CA ALA A 181 6.58 -6.75 -11.40
C ALA A 181 5.38 -7.72 -11.47
N THR A 182 5.65 -9.02 -11.43
CA THR A 182 4.63 -10.06 -11.23
C THR A 182 3.94 -9.91 -9.88
N GLY A 183 2.63 -9.68 -9.93
CA GLY A 183 1.79 -9.55 -8.75
C GLY A 183 0.49 -8.89 -9.14
N CYS A 184 -0.43 -8.77 -8.20
CA CYS A 184 -1.56 -7.90 -8.34
C CYS A 184 -1.40 -6.85 -7.26
N TYR A 185 -1.39 -5.57 -7.62
CA TYR A 185 -1.16 -4.48 -6.68
C TYR A 185 -2.43 -3.61 -6.55
N ASN A 186 -2.53 -2.88 -5.44
CA ASN A 186 -3.56 -1.85 -5.27
C ASN A 186 -4.98 -2.43 -5.32
N LEU A 187 -5.92 -1.63 -5.83
CA LEU A 187 -7.30 -2.04 -6.07
C LEU A 187 -7.46 -2.95 -7.29
N GLN A 188 -6.36 -3.42 -7.91
CA GLN A 188 -6.44 -4.43 -8.98
C GLN A 188 -6.77 -5.82 -8.42
N CYS A 189 -6.70 -6.00 -7.10
CA CYS A 189 -6.96 -7.27 -6.42
C CYS A 189 -8.11 -7.14 -5.44
N SER A 190 -8.88 -8.22 -5.35
CA SER A 190 -9.90 -8.33 -4.32
C SER A 190 -9.23 -8.55 -2.94
N GLY A 191 -9.63 -7.78 -1.93
CA GLY A 191 -9.28 -8.04 -0.53
C GLY A 191 -9.11 -6.79 0.31
N PHE A 192 -8.58 -5.70 -0.26
CA PHE A 192 -8.53 -4.43 0.46
C PHE A 192 -9.82 -3.63 0.22
N ILE A 193 -10.50 -3.24 1.29
CA ILE A 193 -11.69 -2.38 1.24
C ILE A 193 -11.23 -0.94 1.46
N GLN A 194 -11.19 -0.14 0.38
CA GLN A 194 -10.99 1.30 0.48
C GLN A 194 -12.26 1.98 0.99
N THR A 195 -12.10 2.96 1.88
CA THR A 195 -13.19 3.78 2.42
C THR A 195 -13.03 5.26 2.09
N SER A 196 -11.80 5.71 1.84
CA SER A 196 -11.51 7.10 1.47
C SER A 196 -12.04 7.45 0.08
N SER A 197 -12.84 8.51 -0.01
CA SER A 197 -13.30 9.09 -1.28
C SER A 197 -12.28 10.07 -1.89
N SER A 198 -11.11 10.23 -1.27
CA SER A 198 -10.10 11.20 -1.69
C SER A 198 -8.80 10.53 -2.14
N ILE A 199 -8.29 9.58 -1.35
CA ILE A 199 -6.96 9.02 -1.58
C ILE A 199 -6.94 8.13 -2.81
N VAL A 200 -6.05 8.41 -3.76
CA VAL A 200 -5.85 7.61 -4.96
C VAL A 200 -4.76 6.57 -4.69
N ILE A 201 -5.14 5.33 -4.40
CA ILE A 201 -4.18 4.23 -4.28
C ILE A 201 -3.51 3.98 -5.63
N GLY A 202 -2.19 3.77 -5.66
CA GLY A 202 -1.40 3.78 -6.89
C GLY A 202 -1.09 5.19 -7.42
N GLY A 203 -1.56 6.25 -6.77
CA GLY A 203 -1.27 7.63 -7.12
C GLY A 203 0.19 8.02 -6.84
N THR A 204 0.64 9.10 -7.46
CA THR A 204 2.00 9.62 -7.22
C THR A 204 2.16 10.16 -5.80
N ILE A 205 3.33 9.93 -5.20
CA ILE A 205 3.73 10.56 -3.93
C ILE A 205 4.53 11.84 -4.24
N THR A 206 4.09 12.97 -3.69
CA THR A 206 4.77 14.27 -3.86
C THR A 206 4.64 15.13 -2.60
N PRO A 207 5.60 16.03 -2.30
CA PRO A 207 6.84 16.28 -3.04
C PRO A 207 7.90 15.19 -2.81
N LEU A 208 8.94 15.20 -3.65
CA LEU A 208 10.10 14.31 -3.52
C LEU A 208 11.25 15.04 -2.79
N SER A 209 12.05 14.29 -2.04
CA SER A 209 13.29 14.78 -1.44
C SER A 209 14.35 15.05 -2.52
N ALA A 210 15.26 15.98 -2.24
CA ALA A 210 16.36 16.34 -3.12
C ALA A 210 17.69 16.45 -2.37
N VAL A 211 18.79 16.19 -3.07
CA VAL A 211 20.14 16.45 -2.53
C VAL A 211 20.29 17.95 -2.28
N ASP A 212 20.81 18.32 -1.11
CA ASP A 212 20.94 19.70 -0.64
C ASP A 212 19.64 20.53 -0.65
N GLY A 213 18.49 19.85 -0.66
CA GLY A 213 17.17 20.44 -0.67
C GLY A 213 16.29 19.96 0.48
N ASN A 214 15.00 20.31 0.38
CA ASN A 214 14.00 19.86 1.35
C ASN A 214 13.91 18.33 1.37
N GLN A 215 13.81 17.79 2.58
CA GLN A 215 13.61 16.37 2.82
C GLN A 215 12.14 16.12 3.10
N TYR A 216 11.54 15.17 2.40
CA TYR A 216 10.14 14.79 2.56
C TYR A 216 10.02 13.37 3.08
N GLU A 217 9.03 13.14 3.93
CA GLU A 217 8.70 11.84 4.49
C GLU A 217 7.22 11.53 4.36
N ILE A 218 6.90 10.24 4.26
CA ILE A 218 5.52 9.75 4.37
C ILE A 218 5.43 8.79 5.54
N THR A 219 4.36 8.96 6.32
CA THR A 219 4.06 8.09 7.44
C THR A 219 2.97 7.11 7.03
N VAL A 220 3.21 5.82 7.27
CA VAL A 220 2.27 4.72 7.05
C VAL A 220 1.97 4.08 8.40
N SER A 221 0.69 3.92 8.71
CA SER A 221 0.25 3.23 9.93
C SER A 221 -0.73 2.13 9.58
N VAL A 222 -0.44 0.92 10.05
CA VAL A 222 -1.32 -0.25 9.89
C VAL A 222 -1.61 -0.82 11.28
N TRP A 223 -2.88 -1.05 11.62
CA TRP A 223 -3.26 -1.57 12.94
C TRP A 223 -4.52 -2.41 12.90
N ARG A 224 -4.65 -3.33 13.83
CA ARG A 224 -5.81 -4.18 13.99
C ARG A 224 -6.85 -3.51 14.89
N ASP A 225 -8.04 -3.30 14.34
CA ASP A 225 -9.20 -2.83 15.07
C ASP A 225 -9.62 -3.87 16.11
N GLN A 226 -9.63 -3.51 17.39
CA GLN A 226 -9.81 -4.49 18.47
C GLN A 226 -11.23 -5.05 18.54
N LYS A 227 -12.22 -4.27 18.10
CA LYS A 227 -13.64 -4.68 18.14
C LYS A 227 -14.02 -5.61 17.00
N HIS A 228 -13.57 -5.33 15.78
CA HIS A 228 -13.98 -6.07 14.58
C HIS A 228 -12.88 -6.95 13.99
N GLY A 229 -11.62 -6.76 14.41
CA GLY A 229 -10.47 -7.55 13.96
C GLY A 229 -9.89 -7.15 12.60
N ASN A 230 -10.49 -6.16 11.93
CA ASN A 230 -10.05 -5.65 10.64
C ASN A 230 -8.73 -4.88 10.77
N TRP A 231 -7.82 -5.05 9.80
CA TRP A 231 -6.55 -4.33 9.76
C TRP A 231 -6.71 -3.04 8.97
N TRP A 232 -6.64 -1.90 9.64
CA TRP A 232 -6.81 -0.57 9.07
C TRP A 232 -5.49 0.01 8.58
N LEU A 233 -5.58 0.80 7.51
CA LEU A 233 -4.50 1.59 6.94
C LEU A 233 -4.82 3.09 7.06
N SER A 234 -3.85 3.86 7.55
CA SER A 234 -3.85 5.32 7.50
C SER A 234 -2.50 5.86 7.05
N LEU A 235 -2.53 7.07 6.52
CA LEU A 235 -1.38 7.79 6.02
C LEU A 235 -1.23 9.11 6.74
N GLY A 236 0.00 9.60 6.71
CA GLY A 236 0.35 10.90 7.23
C GLY A 236 0.43 10.97 8.75
N SER A 237 0.82 12.15 9.23
CA SER A 237 0.92 12.46 10.65
C SER A 237 -0.45 12.63 11.31
N ASP A 238 -1.47 12.94 10.52
CA ASP A 238 -2.86 13.17 10.93
C ASP A 238 -3.74 11.92 10.94
N HIS A 239 -3.20 10.76 10.58
CA HIS A 239 -3.92 9.50 10.47
C HIS A 239 -5.09 9.54 9.47
N THR A 240 -4.90 10.18 8.32
CA THR A 240 -5.87 10.14 7.22
C THR A 240 -6.18 8.68 6.84
N LEU A 241 -7.41 8.26 7.08
CA LEU A 241 -7.86 6.88 6.84
C LEU A 241 -7.93 6.57 5.34
N VAL A 242 -7.40 5.41 4.96
CA VAL A 242 -7.43 4.92 3.58
C VAL A 242 -8.53 3.87 3.43
N GLY A 243 -8.50 2.86 4.30
CA GLY A 243 -9.34 1.66 4.20
C GLY A 243 -8.78 0.55 5.09
N TYR A 244 -9.18 -0.69 4.85
CA TYR A 244 -8.81 -1.82 5.68
C TYR A 244 -8.82 -3.17 4.95
N TRP A 245 -8.09 -4.13 5.49
CA TRP A 245 -8.21 -5.55 5.17
C TRP A 245 -9.15 -6.24 6.18
N PRO A 246 -10.24 -6.87 5.71
CA PRO A 246 -11.13 -7.67 6.55
C PRO A 246 -10.41 -8.82 7.27
N ALA A 247 -10.83 -9.11 8.50
CA ALA A 247 -10.26 -10.19 9.30
C ALA A 247 -10.47 -11.57 8.64
N GLU A 248 -11.55 -11.74 7.89
CA GLU A 248 -11.95 -12.98 7.21
C GLU A 248 -10.95 -13.45 6.15
N LEU A 249 -10.05 -12.55 5.72
CA LEU A 249 -8.99 -12.89 4.77
C LEU A 249 -7.82 -13.61 5.43
N PHE A 250 -7.72 -13.57 6.76
CA PHE A 250 -6.53 -14.03 7.47
C PHE A 250 -6.81 -15.23 8.37
N ALA A 251 -6.05 -16.31 8.16
CA ALA A 251 -6.13 -17.49 9.02
C ALA A 251 -5.31 -17.33 10.32
N SER A 252 -4.15 -16.68 10.25
CA SER A 252 -3.20 -16.55 11.37
C SER A 252 -3.01 -15.13 11.88
N LEU A 253 -3.38 -14.09 11.11
CA LEU A 253 -3.10 -12.67 11.41
C LEU A 253 -4.08 -12.03 12.43
N SER A 254 -4.41 -12.75 13.50
CA SER A 254 -5.12 -12.19 14.68
C SER A 254 -4.26 -11.19 15.46
N HIS A 255 -2.95 -11.31 15.30
CA HIS A 255 -1.89 -10.40 15.70
C HIS A 255 -0.70 -10.62 14.76
N ALA A 256 0.23 -9.69 14.71
CA ALA A 256 1.49 -9.86 13.99
C ALA A 256 2.52 -10.56 14.88
N GLU A 257 3.21 -11.54 14.31
CA GLU A 257 4.37 -12.19 14.93
C GLU A 257 5.67 -11.49 14.51
N GLU A 258 5.66 -10.86 13.34
CA GLU A 258 6.80 -10.14 12.80
C GLU A 258 6.35 -8.88 12.05
N VAL A 259 7.09 -7.80 12.28
CA VAL A 259 6.96 -6.55 11.53
C VAL A 259 8.31 -6.21 10.94
N GLN A 260 8.34 -5.91 9.64
CA GLN A 260 9.54 -5.48 8.94
C GLN A 260 9.36 -4.11 8.30
N TRP A 261 10.46 -3.40 8.18
CA TRP A 261 10.59 -2.19 7.38
C TRP A 261 11.72 -2.45 6.41
N ARG A 262 11.46 -2.36 5.11
CA ARG A 262 12.44 -2.71 4.08
C ARG A 262 12.58 -1.58 3.07
N GLY A 263 13.81 -1.32 2.65
CA GLY A 263 14.17 -0.51 1.49
C GLY A 263 15.06 -1.34 0.56
N HIS A 264 14.75 -1.33 -0.74
CA HIS A 264 15.54 -1.89 -1.84
C HIS A 264 15.78 -0.82 -2.90
#